data_AF-A0A2U1M2E9-F1
#
_entry.id   AF-A0A2U1M2E9-F1
#
_cell.length_a   1.000
_cell.length_b   1.000
_cell.length_c   1.000
_cell.angle_alpha   90.00
_cell.angle_beta   90.00
_cell.angle_gamma   90.00
#
_symmetry.space_group_name_H-M   'P 1'
#
loop_
_entity.id
_entity.type
_entity.pdbx_description
1 polymer ?
#
loop_
_entity_poly.entity_id
_entity_poly.type
_entity_poly.pdbx_seq_one_letter_code
_entity_poly.pdbx_strand_id
1 'polypeptide(L)'
;MIVCGIEKNDHEVVERMLEVALCCVQYRPETRPVMSIVVKMLEGALEVPDPLNPFSHLVSGVGEYGDTVTRIAWNAVSSGWSSSDVVSNSTVATGTPIMRKYEITVASV
;
A
#
# COMPACT_ATOMS: atom_id res chain seq x y z
N MET A 1 -0.81 -31.94 12.13
CA MET A 1 -1.87 -31.11 12.74
C MET A 1 -2.28 -30.10 11.69
N ILE A 2 -3.50 -30.23 11.17
CA ILE A 2 -4.06 -29.33 10.17
C ILE A 2 -4.82 -28.26 10.95
N VAL A 3 -4.39 -27.00 10.86
CA VAL A 3 -5.17 -25.85 11.36
C VAL A 3 -5.74 -25.18 10.12
N CYS A 4 -7.07 -25.00 10.07
CA CYS A 4 -7.77 -24.34 8.94
C CYS A 4 -7.59 -25.01 7.56
N GLY A 5 -7.30 -26.32 7.49
CA GLY A 5 -7.13 -27.01 6.21
C GLY A 5 -5.76 -26.82 5.56
N ILE A 6 -4.84 -26.10 6.21
CA ILE A 6 -3.48 -25.86 5.71
C ILE A 6 -2.56 -26.98 6.21
N GLU A 7 -1.86 -27.64 5.29
CA GLU A 7 -0.84 -28.61 5.65
C GLU A 7 0.39 -27.90 6.24
N LYS A 8 1.11 -28.58 7.14
CA LYS A 8 2.30 -27.97 7.76
C LYS A 8 3.36 -27.57 6.72
N ASN A 9 3.44 -28.30 5.61
CA ASN A 9 4.37 -28.02 4.52
C ASN A 9 3.96 -26.79 3.68
N ASP A 10 2.70 -26.37 3.74
CA ASP A 10 2.19 -25.23 2.97
C ASP A 10 2.29 -23.92 3.74
N HIS A 11 2.77 -23.95 4.99
CA HIS A 11 2.84 -22.76 5.86
C HIS A 11 3.61 -21.62 5.19
N GLU A 12 4.80 -21.91 4.65
CA GLU A 12 5.66 -20.93 3.99
C GLU A 12 4.99 -20.32 2.75
N VAL A 13 4.24 -21.14 1.99
CA VAL A 13 3.49 -20.69 0.81
C VAL A 13 2.36 -19.75 1.22
N VAL A 14 1.59 -20.12 2.25
CA VAL A 14 0.48 -19.30 2.76
C VAL A 14 0.98 -17.99 3.35
N GLU A 15 2.06 -18.02 4.12
CA GLU A 15 2.70 -16.83 4.70
C GLU A 15 3.11 -15.86 3.60
N ARG A 16 3.83 -16.34 2.59
CA ARG A 16 4.22 -15.54 1.42
C ARG A 16 3.02 -14.98 0.66
N MET A 17 1.98 -15.79 0.45
CA MET A 17 0.74 -15.34 -0.20
C MET A 17 0.06 -14.22 0.60
N LEU A 18 0.05 -14.33 1.92
CA LEU A 18 -0.56 -13.33 2.80
C LEU A 18 0.22 -12.01 2.77
N GLU A 19 1.56 -12.05 2.81
CA GLU A 19 2.41 -10.87 2.69
C GLU A 19 2.19 -10.14 1.36
N VAL A 20 2.14 -10.87 0.24
CA VAL A 20 1.84 -10.30 -1.08
C VAL A 20 0.45 -9.69 -1.12
N ALA A 21 -0.56 -10.37 -0.55
CA ALA A 21 -1.92 -9.86 -0.47
C ALA A 21 -1.97 -8.54 0.30
N LEU A 22 -1.29 -8.46 1.45
CA LEU A 22 -1.21 -7.25 2.27
C LEU A 22 -0.50 -6.09 1.52
N CYS A 23 0.51 -6.37 0.71
CA CYS A 23 1.13 -5.38 -0.18
C CYS A 23 0.17 -4.85 -1.26
N CYS A 24 -0.75 -5.69 -1.76
CA CYS A 24 -1.68 -5.32 -2.83
C CYS A 24 -2.87 -4.48 -2.34
N VAL A 25 -3.29 -4.65 -1.08
CA VAL A 25 -4.49 -3.99 -0.54
C VAL A 25 -4.20 -2.66 0.17
N GLN A 26 -2.99 -2.10 -0.02
CA GLN A 26 -2.62 -0.84 0.63
C GLN A 26 -3.57 0.30 0.25
N TYR A 27 -3.88 1.16 1.23
CA TYR A 27 -4.81 2.27 1.05
C TYR A 27 -4.38 3.20 -0.10
N ARG A 28 -3.10 3.56 -0.14
CA ARG A 28 -2.53 4.40 -1.19
C ARG A 28 -2.24 3.55 -2.42
N PRO A 29 -2.77 3.89 -3.61
CA PRO A 29 -2.52 3.09 -4.81
C PRO A 29 -1.06 3.16 -5.24
N GLU A 30 -0.34 4.24 -4.93
CA GLU A 30 1.07 4.43 -5.31
C GLU A 30 2.01 3.47 -4.58
N THR A 31 1.59 2.92 -3.44
CA THR A 31 2.39 1.96 -2.65
C THR A 31 2.15 0.51 -3.06
N ARG A 32 1.20 0.26 -3.97
CA ARG A 32 0.88 -1.10 -4.43
C ARG A 32 1.88 -1.53 -5.50
N PRO A 33 2.38 -2.78 -5.45
CA PRO A 33 3.27 -3.28 -6.49
C PRO A 33 2.54 -3.43 -7.83
N VAL A 34 3.26 -3.24 -8.92
CA VAL A 34 2.77 -3.58 -10.26
C VAL A 34 2.63 -5.10 -10.43
N MET A 35 1.73 -5.56 -11.31
CA MET A 35 1.41 -6.98 -11.45
C MET A 35 2.63 -7.85 -11.79
N SER A 36 3.57 -7.33 -12.59
CA SER A 36 4.82 -8.05 -12.90
C SER A 36 5.70 -8.31 -11.68
N ILE A 37 5.66 -7.42 -10.67
CA ILE A 37 6.36 -7.60 -9.40
C ILE A 37 5.60 -8.61 -8.54
N VAL A 38 4.27 -8.52 -8.48
CA VAL A 38 3.42 -9.47 -7.75
C VAL A 38 3.64 -10.90 -8.22
N VAL A 39 3.70 -11.14 -9.53
CA VAL A 39 3.96 -12.48 -10.09
C VAL A 39 5.35 -12.97 -9.68
N LYS A 40 6.40 -12.15 -9.80
CA LYS A 40 7.75 -12.51 -9.35
C LYS A 40 7.82 -12.81 -7.86
N MET A 41 7.04 -12.08 -7.05
CA MET A 41 6.91 -12.35 -5.62
C MET A 41 6.27 -13.71 -5.38
N LEU A 42 5.17 -14.05 -6.06
CA LEU A 42 4.47 -15.33 -5.91
C LEU A 42 5.30 -16.53 -6.43
N GLU A 43 6.05 -16.35 -7.50
CA GLU A 43 6.90 -17.39 -8.10
C GLU A 43 8.16 -17.71 -7.29
N GLY A 44 8.46 -16.96 -6.23
CA GLY A 44 9.70 -17.14 -5.48
C GLY A 44 10.88 -16.33 -5.99
N ALA A 45 10.75 -15.68 -7.16
CA ALA A 45 11.84 -14.99 -7.84
C ALA A 45 12.26 -13.66 -7.20
N LEU A 46 11.40 -13.07 -6.36
CA LEU A 46 11.66 -11.83 -5.63
C LEU A 46 11.12 -11.94 -4.21
N GLU A 47 11.91 -11.56 -3.20
CA GLU A 47 11.49 -11.56 -1.80
C GLU A 47 10.36 -10.56 -1.54
N VAL A 48 9.42 -10.95 -0.69
CA VAL A 48 8.28 -10.10 -0.33
C VAL A 48 8.72 -9.15 0.78
N PRO A 49 8.57 -7.83 0.62
CA PRO A 49 8.86 -6.89 1.69
C PRO A 49 7.79 -6.98 2.79
N ASP A 50 8.17 -6.61 4.01
CA ASP A 50 7.23 -6.53 5.13
C ASP A 50 6.05 -5.58 4.79
N PRO A 51 4.80 -6.07 4.80
CA PRO A 51 3.67 -5.26 4.43
C PRO A 51 3.37 -4.18 5.49
N LEU A 52 3.02 -2.98 5.03
CA LEU A 52 2.48 -1.94 5.90
C LEU A 52 1.04 -2.27 6.32
N ASN A 53 0.61 -1.76 7.48
CA ASN A 53 -0.79 -1.84 7.89
C ASN A 53 -1.68 -1.04 6.90
N PRO A 54 -2.59 -1.70 6.14
CA PRO A 54 -3.45 -1.02 5.17
C PRO A 54 -4.42 -0.02 5.82
N PHE A 55 -4.73 -0.21 7.10
CA PHE A 55 -5.67 0.59 7.89
C PHE A 55 -4.99 1.66 8.75
N SER A 56 -3.69 1.92 8.56
CA SER A 56 -2.96 2.98 9.26
C SER A 56 -3.66 4.36 9.17
N HIS A 57 -4.30 4.65 8.04
CA HIS A 57 -5.10 5.85 7.84
C HIS A 57 -6.33 5.97 8.77
N LEU A 58 -6.83 4.86 9.33
CA LEU A 58 -7.94 4.83 10.28
C LEU A 58 -7.49 5.04 11.74
N VAL A 59 -6.23 4.72 12.04
CA VAL A 59 -5.65 4.78 13.40
C VAL A 59 -5.15 6.19 13.75
N SER A 60 -5.05 7.08 12.76
CA SER A 60 -4.49 8.44 12.88
C SER A 60 -5.28 9.43 13.76
N GLY A 61 -6.28 8.96 14.52
CA GLY A 61 -6.95 9.70 15.60
C GLY A 61 -6.31 9.52 16.99
N VAL A 62 -5.35 8.59 17.16
CA VAL A 62 -4.58 8.42 18.40
C VAL A 62 -3.11 8.63 18.07
N GLY A 63 -2.56 9.76 18.50
CA GLY A 63 -1.14 10.05 18.31
C GLY A 63 -0.28 9.11 19.15
N GLU A 64 0.49 8.24 18.49
CA GLU A 64 1.67 7.64 19.11
C GLU A 64 2.92 8.09 18.37
N TYR A 65 3.66 8.92 19.10
CA TYR A 65 4.95 9.50 18.80
C TYR A 65 6.00 8.41 19.09
N GLY A 66 6.65 7.82 18.08
CA GLY A 66 7.71 6.84 18.39
C GLY A 66 8.46 6.20 17.23
N ASP A 67 7.78 5.58 16.26
CA ASP A 67 8.43 4.55 15.42
C ASP A 67 8.57 4.89 13.92
N THR A 68 8.05 6.03 13.47
CA THR A 68 8.06 6.41 12.05
C THR A 68 9.38 7.00 11.56
N VAL A 69 10.23 7.49 12.47
CA VAL A 69 11.47 8.20 12.14
C VAL A 69 12.52 7.27 11.51
N THR A 70 12.54 5.99 11.89
CA THR A 70 13.57 5.04 11.44
C THR A 70 13.38 4.57 9.98
N ARG A 71 12.17 4.70 9.40
CA ARG A 71 11.89 4.26 8.01
C ARG A 71 12.09 5.32 6.92
N ILE A 72 12.13 6.60 7.29
CA ILE A 72 12.24 7.72 6.32
C ILE A 72 13.67 7.86 5.76
N ALA A 73 14.68 7.30 6.44
CA ALA A 73 16.10 7.49 6.10
C ALA A 73 16.55 6.94 4.72
N TRP A 74 15.74 6.11 4.04
CA TRP A 74 16.17 5.45 2.79
C TRP A 74 15.77 6.13 1.48
N ASN A 75 15.24 7.36 1.53
CA ASN A 75 15.01 8.18 0.32
C ASN A 75 16.07 9.28 0.12
N ALA A 76 17.10 9.36 0.98
CA ALA A 76 18.07 10.47 0.99
C ALA A 76 19.32 10.25 0.11
N VAL A 77 19.32 9.27 -0.81
CA VAL A 77 20.31 9.20 -1.89
C VAL A 77 19.61 9.49 -3.23
N SER A 78 19.92 10.69 -3.73
CA SER A 78 19.72 11.18 -5.09
C SER A 78 18.35 11.79 -5.45
N SER A 79 18.11 13.04 -5.05
CA SER A 79 18.02 14.20 -5.96
C SER A 79 17.55 15.43 -5.18
N GLY A 80 18.30 16.53 -5.29
CA GLY A 80 18.04 17.76 -4.55
C GLY A 80 16.79 18.47 -5.06
N TRP A 81 15.82 18.65 -4.16
CA TRP A 81 14.84 19.72 -4.24
C TRP A 81 14.81 20.38 -2.87
N SER A 82 15.19 21.65 -2.84
CA SER A 82 15.24 22.48 -1.66
C SER A 82 13.84 23.00 -1.29
N SER A 83 13.61 23.01 0.01
CA SER A 83 12.50 23.58 0.80
C SER A 83 11.65 24.71 0.19
N SER A 84 10.35 24.69 0.50
CA SER A 84 9.65 25.87 1.02
C SER A 84 8.40 25.48 1.84
N ASP A 85 8.35 25.96 3.07
CA ASP A 85 7.20 25.89 3.97
C ASP A 85 5.96 26.62 3.42
N VAL A 86 4.80 25.98 3.50
CA VAL A 86 3.53 26.69 3.77
C VAL A 86 2.62 25.81 4.64
N VAL A 87 2.49 26.24 5.90
CA VAL A 87 1.37 25.94 6.78
C VAL A 87 0.08 26.43 6.10
N SER A 88 -0.98 25.62 6.08
CA SER A 88 -2.32 26.02 6.59
C SER A 88 -3.44 25.03 6.22
N ASN A 89 -4.02 24.46 7.27
CA ASN A 89 -5.44 24.11 7.44
C ASN A 89 -6.01 22.99 6.55
N SER A 90 -5.85 21.73 6.97
CA SER A 90 -6.69 20.63 6.48
C SER A 90 -8.04 20.66 7.19
N THR A 91 -9.00 21.42 6.66
CA THR A 91 -10.41 21.17 6.94
C THR A 91 -10.76 19.80 6.36
N VAL A 92 -11.22 18.88 7.22
CA VAL A 92 -11.73 17.57 6.80
C VAL A 92 -12.97 17.80 5.95
N ALA A 93 -12.78 17.86 4.63
CA ALA A 93 -13.87 17.82 3.68
C ALA A 93 -14.29 16.36 3.52
N THR A 94 -15.39 15.99 4.17
CA THR A 94 -16.20 14.83 3.82
C THR A 94 -16.77 15.03 2.42
N GLY A 95 -15.95 14.77 1.40
CA GLY A 95 -16.35 14.77 -0.01
C GLY A 95 -16.15 13.39 -0.61
N THR A 96 -17.21 12.82 -1.19
CA THR A 96 -17.08 11.66 -2.08
C THR A 96 -16.12 12.00 -3.23
N PRO A 97 -15.24 11.08 -3.65
CA PRO A 97 -14.35 11.35 -4.77
C PRO A 97 -15.17 11.63 -6.03
N ILE A 98 -15.07 12.86 -6.53
CA ILE A 98 -15.62 13.27 -7.83
C ILE A 98 -14.88 12.47 -8.91
N MET A 99 -15.61 11.57 -9.57
CA MET A 99 -15.17 10.90 -10.79
C MET A 99 -15.10 11.95 -11.90
N ARG A 100 -13.90 12.35 -12.30
CA ARG A 100 -13.72 13.29 -13.42
C ARG A 100 -13.81 12.55 -14.76
N LYS A 101 -14.84 12.92 -15.52
CA LYS A 101 -15.02 12.84 -17.00
C LYS A 101 -14.58 11.55 -17.71
N TYR A 102 -15.56 10.70 -18.01
CA TYR A 102 -15.54 9.86 -19.21
C TYR A 102 -16.83 10.17 -19.98
N GLU A 103 -16.70 10.76 -21.17
CA GLU A 103 -17.83 10.95 -22.07
C GLU A 103 -18.11 9.62 -22.77
N ILE A 104 -19.27 9.03 -22.51
CA ILE A 104 -19.74 7.83 -23.23
C ILE A 104 -20.58 8.33 -24.41
N THR A 105 -20.00 8.37 -25.60
CA THR A 105 -20.78 8.60 -26.82
C THR A 105 -21.60 7.35 -27.13
N VAL A 106 -22.93 7.49 -27.16
CA VAL A 106 -23.85 6.44 -27.60
C VAL A 106 -23.69 6.25 -29.11
N ALA A 107 -23.45 5.02 -29.55
CA ALA A 107 -23.60 4.65 -30.95
C ALA A 107 -25.06 4.29 -31.21
N SER A 108 -25.72 4.99 -32.13
CA SER A 108 -27.04 4.62 -32.65
C SER A 108 -26.89 3.72 -33.88
N VAL A 109 -27.75 2.70 -33.96
CA VAL A 109 -27.99 1.85 -35.14
C VAL A 109 -29.14 2.44 -35.96
#